data_AF-A0A1Y4A580-F1
#
_entry.id   AF-A0A1Y4A580-F1
#
_cell.length_a   1.000
_cell.length_b   1.000
_cell.length_c   1.000
_cell.angle_alpha   90.00
_cell.angle_beta   90.00
_cell.angle_gamma   90.00
#
_symmetry.space_group_name_H-M   'P 1'
#
loop_
_entity.id
_entity.type
_entity.pdbx_description
1 polymer ?
#
loop_
_entity_poly.entity_id
_entity_poly.type
_entity_poly.pdbx_seq_one_letter_code
_entity_poly.pdbx_strand_id
1 'polypeptide(L)'
;MVGIMEWKAEKGRRVRVERDWLLGLPCQRATVPVREGMRERTRLRRVARGARELVRRGVRRVLTQAEFPCWEALEEAGLRSVETEAFCQMLAPALALAALRCRDRKPERAAVLLSGPEVSPALFRAAEQLCSQVRDLVVDAGEEGEELAAWLRAEFGAAVRPPDRVEADVTLCFGPSAAEGETVFRLYGPIPDLAGFLPAIRGKTLPSGLDRLPLLALLWEEGRIGQEQLNVLPPNTKLLT
;
A
#
# COMPACT_ATOMS: atom_id res chain seq x y z
N MET A 1 6.17 18.44 0.49
CA MET A 1 7.41 18.14 -0.27
C MET A 1 7.97 16.80 0.20
N VAL A 2 8.20 15.88 -0.73
CA VAL A 2 8.73 14.54 -0.48
C VAL A 2 10.23 14.47 -0.74
N GLY A 3 10.93 13.59 -0.03
CA GLY A 3 12.32 13.25 -0.28
C GLY A 3 12.48 11.90 -0.94
N ILE A 4 13.61 11.70 -1.59
CA ILE A 4 14.07 10.39 -2.04
C ILE A 4 15.41 10.12 -1.39
N MET A 5 15.56 8.97 -0.74
CA MET A 5 16.83 8.48 -0.21
C MET A 5 17.27 7.29 -1.05
N GLU A 6 18.34 7.49 -1.81
CA GLU A 6 18.84 6.49 -2.76
C GLU A 6 20.30 6.15 -2.48
N TRP A 7 20.61 4.86 -2.58
CA TRP A 7 21.99 4.39 -2.57
C TRP A 7 22.50 4.22 -3.99
N LYS A 8 23.67 4.78 -4.27
CA LYS A 8 24.36 4.54 -5.54
C LYS A 8 25.72 3.93 -5.33
N ALA A 9 26.01 2.87 -6.08
CA ALA A 9 27.30 2.19 -6.12
C ALA A 9 28.34 3.04 -6.86
N GLU A 10 28.72 4.18 -6.27
CA GLU A 10 29.59 5.17 -6.90
C GLU A 10 30.87 5.45 -6.09
N LYS A 11 31.94 5.80 -6.82
CA LYS A 11 33.19 6.29 -6.20
C LYS A 11 32.94 7.70 -5.62
N GLY A 12 32.78 7.79 -4.31
CA GLY A 12 32.69 9.09 -3.64
C GLY A 12 32.49 9.01 -2.14
N ARG A 13 32.67 10.16 -1.45
CA ARG A 13 32.40 10.31 -0.01
C ARG A 13 31.27 11.31 0.29
N ARG A 14 30.89 12.14 -0.69
CA ARG A 14 29.97 13.26 -0.48
C ARG A 14 28.54 12.82 -0.79
N VAL A 15 27.67 12.96 0.20
CA VAL A 15 26.22 12.87 0.02
C VAL A 15 25.78 14.10 -0.78
N ARG A 16 25.02 13.88 -1.85
CA ARG A 16 24.47 14.94 -2.70
C ARG A 16 22.98 15.06 -2.42
N VAL A 17 22.50 16.28 -2.22
CA VAL A 17 21.07 16.56 -2.10
C VAL A 17 20.68 17.63 -3.09
N GLU A 18 19.79 17.29 -4.01
CA GLU A 18 19.40 18.13 -5.14
C GLU A 18 17.89 18.12 -5.34
N ARG A 19 17.40 19.14 -6.06
CA ARG A 19 16.00 19.18 -6.50
C ARG A 19 15.85 18.22 -7.68
N ASP A 20 14.77 17.46 -7.68
CA ASP A 20 14.47 16.49 -8.71
C ASP A 20 12.95 16.41 -8.95
N TRP A 21 12.54 15.71 -10.01
CA TRP A 21 11.15 15.51 -10.39
C TRP A 21 10.84 14.02 -10.52
N LEU A 22 9.93 13.53 -9.68
CA LEU A 22 9.46 12.14 -9.68
C LEU A 22 8.10 12.07 -10.36
N LEU A 23 8.06 11.65 -11.62
CA LEU A 23 6.82 11.51 -12.40
C LEU A 23 5.93 12.78 -12.34
N GLY A 24 6.55 13.96 -12.42
CA GLY A 24 5.86 15.25 -12.34
C GLY A 24 5.67 15.80 -10.92
N LEU A 25 6.14 15.10 -9.88
CA LEU A 25 6.17 15.59 -8.50
C LEU A 25 7.53 16.23 -8.16
N PRO A 26 7.56 17.48 -7.67
CA PRO A 26 8.80 18.07 -7.19
C PRO A 26 9.27 17.38 -5.90
N CYS A 27 10.52 16.97 -5.86
CA CYS A 27 11.12 16.25 -4.73
C CYS A 27 12.56 16.69 -4.44
N GLN A 28 13.09 16.27 -3.28
CA GLN A 28 14.50 16.41 -2.93
C GLN A 28 15.15 15.02 -2.96
N ARG A 29 16.15 14.81 -3.84
CA ARG A 29 16.87 13.53 -3.91
C ARG A 29 18.17 13.60 -3.13
N ALA A 30 18.30 12.76 -2.11
CA ALA A 30 19.54 12.48 -1.42
C ALA A 30 20.20 11.22 -1.99
N THR A 31 21.32 11.40 -2.69
CA THR A 31 22.15 10.31 -3.21
C THR A 31 23.28 10.02 -2.23
N VAL A 32 23.27 8.81 -1.67
CA VAL A 32 24.30 8.32 -0.75
C VAL A 32 25.24 7.37 -1.51
N PRO A 33 26.53 7.72 -1.68
CA PRO A 33 27.48 6.82 -2.29
C PRO A 33 27.80 5.66 -1.34
N VAL A 34 27.48 4.44 -1.76
CA VAL A 34 27.76 3.19 -1.05
C VAL A 34 28.78 2.38 -1.86
N ARG A 35 29.66 1.65 -1.17
CA ARG A 35 30.66 0.76 -1.78
C ARG A 35 30.47 -0.63 -1.20
N GLU A 36 30.77 -1.63 -2.02
CA GLU A 36 30.86 -3.01 -1.55
C GLU A 36 31.88 -3.12 -0.40
N GLY A 37 31.55 -3.90 0.64
CA GLY A 37 32.37 -4.02 1.84
C GLY A 37 32.43 -2.78 2.75
N MET A 38 31.61 -1.75 2.50
CA MET A 38 31.56 -0.57 3.38
C MET A 38 31.10 -0.94 4.79
N ARG A 39 31.90 -0.57 5.79
CA ARG A 39 31.52 -0.71 7.21
C ARG A 39 30.18 -0.05 7.49
N GLU A 40 29.29 -0.77 8.16
CA GLU A 40 27.94 -0.32 8.53
C GLU A 40 27.91 1.06 9.21
N ARG A 41 28.76 1.29 10.22
CA ARG A 41 28.88 2.59 10.88
C ARG A 41 29.16 3.75 9.91
N THR A 42 29.94 3.49 8.85
CA THR A 42 30.23 4.51 7.82
C THR A 42 29.01 4.76 6.94
N ARG A 43 28.27 3.69 6.59
CA ARG A 43 27.02 3.76 5.84
C ARG A 43 25.97 4.56 6.61
N LEU A 44 25.72 4.22 7.87
CA LEU A 44 24.78 4.92 8.76
C LEU A 44 25.10 6.41 8.87
N ARG A 45 26.38 6.77 9.11
CA ARG A 45 26.79 8.18 9.18
C ARG A 45 26.50 8.95 7.89
N ARG A 46 26.65 8.32 6.72
CA ARG A 46 26.35 8.97 5.43
C ARG A 46 24.84 9.13 5.25
N VAL A 47 24.07 8.09 5.54
CA VAL A 47 22.60 8.12 5.49
C VAL A 47 22.06 9.22 6.42
N ALA A 48 22.49 9.26 7.68
CA ALA A 48 22.10 10.29 8.64
C ALA A 48 22.51 11.72 8.21
N ARG A 49 23.59 11.88 7.43
CA ARG A 49 23.96 13.18 6.86
C ARG A 49 22.98 13.60 5.75
N GLY A 50 22.60 12.67 4.88
CA GLY A 50 21.58 12.89 3.86
C GLY A 50 20.22 13.21 4.48
N ALA A 51 19.83 12.44 5.49
CA ALA A 51 18.59 12.62 6.23
C ALA A 51 18.47 14.04 6.83
N ARG A 52 19.50 14.47 7.57
CA ARG A 52 19.54 15.83 8.14
C ARG A 52 19.49 16.94 7.10
N GLU A 53 20.04 16.71 5.91
CA GLU A 53 19.97 17.67 4.82
C GLU A 53 18.58 17.72 4.20
N LEU A 54 17.92 16.57 4.00
CA LEU A 54 16.51 16.51 3.56
C LEU A 54 15.60 17.26 4.55
N VAL A 55 15.75 17.01 5.85
CA VAL A 55 14.97 17.65 6.91
C VAL A 55 15.17 19.17 6.91
N ARG A 56 16.41 19.64 6.74
CA ARG A 56 16.75 21.06 6.59
C ARG A 56 16.09 21.71 5.37
N ARG A 57 15.75 20.93 4.33
CA ARG A 57 15.01 21.38 3.15
C ARG A 57 13.49 21.23 3.29
N GLY A 58 12.99 20.95 4.49
CA GLY A 58 11.56 20.84 4.77
C GLY A 58 10.95 19.48 4.41
N VAL A 59 11.76 18.48 4.07
CA VAL A 59 11.27 17.12 3.84
C VAL A 59 10.85 16.50 5.18
N ARG A 60 9.72 15.78 5.16
CA ARG A 60 9.21 15.00 6.30
C ARG A 60 8.91 13.56 5.94
N ARG A 61 8.50 13.31 4.69
CA ARG A 61 8.27 11.97 4.14
C ARG A 61 9.32 11.64 3.10
N VAL A 62 9.80 10.40 3.10
CA VAL A 62 10.88 9.95 2.21
C VAL A 62 10.54 8.61 1.56
N LEU A 63 10.87 8.50 0.27
CA LEU A 63 10.87 7.25 -0.49
C LEU A 63 12.27 6.65 -0.52
N THR A 64 12.36 5.32 -0.41
CA THR A 64 13.58 4.52 -0.60
C THR A 64 13.34 3.37 -1.53
N GLN A 65 14.38 2.59 -1.82
CA GLN A 65 14.24 1.20 -2.24
C GLN A 65 13.48 0.36 -1.20
N ALA A 66 12.90 -0.77 -1.64
CA ALA A 66 12.28 -1.75 -0.76
C ALA A 66 13.30 -2.30 0.26
N GLU A 67 12.81 -2.61 1.47
CA GLU A 67 13.62 -3.17 2.57
C GLU A 67 14.87 -2.34 2.89
N PHE A 68 14.73 -1.01 2.91
CA PHE A 68 15.85 -0.11 3.17
C PHE A 68 16.44 -0.34 4.57
N PRO A 69 17.71 -0.77 4.70
CA PRO A 69 18.24 -1.30 5.95
C PRO A 69 18.75 -0.22 6.93
N CYS A 70 18.58 1.07 6.61
CA CYS A 70 19.01 2.18 7.48
C CYS A 70 17.84 3.09 7.84
N TRP A 71 16.65 2.51 8.02
CA TRP A 71 15.41 3.22 8.30
C TRP A 71 15.42 3.92 9.65
N GLU A 72 15.95 3.25 10.68
CA GLU A 72 16.16 3.80 12.02
C GLU A 72 16.91 5.15 11.97
N ALA A 73 17.98 5.24 11.17
CA ALA A 73 18.75 6.48 11.00
C ALA A 73 17.97 7.62 10.30
N LEU A 74 16.89 7.31 9.57
CA LEU A 74 16.01 8.31 9.00
C LEU A 74 14.94 8.76 10.00
N GLU A 75 14.38 7.81 10.75
CA GLU A 75 13.42 8.08 11.82
C GLU A 75 14.03 8.95 12.92
N GLU A 76 15.26 8.64 13.36
CA GLU A 76 16.02 9.45 14.31
C GLU A 76 16.23 10.90 13.82
N ALA A 77 16.32 11.09 12.50
CA ALA A 77 16.45 12.41 11.89
C ALA A 77 15.11 13.15 11.76
N GLY A 78 13.98 12.48 12.04
CA GLY A 78 12.62 13.02 11.91
C GLY A 78 11.99 12.83 10.53
N LEU A 79 12.50 11.89 9.72
CA LEU A 79 11.88 11.48 8.46
C LEU A 79 10.97 10.26 8.71
N ARG A 80 9.88 10.18 7.95
CA ARG A 80 8.96 9.04 7.96
C ARG A 80 8.84 8.44 6.57
N SER A 81 8.46 7.16 6.50
CA SER A 81 7.99 6.57 5.25
C SER A 81 6.76 7.32 4.75
N VAL A 82 6.49 7.24 3.45
CA VAL A 82 5.16 7.57 2.93
C VAL A 82 4.18 6.51 3.45
N GLU A 83 3.06 6.99 3.97
CA GLU A 83 1.98 6.18 4.50
C GLU A 83 1.23 5.45 3.36
N THR A 84 1.03 4.13 3.49
CA THR A 84 0.44 3.30 2.43
C THR A 84 -0.97 2.80 2.74
N GLU A 85 -1.42 2.91 3.99
CA GLU A 85 -2.67 2.33 4.48
C GLU A 85 -3.89 2.80 3.67
N ALA A 86 -4.11 4.12 3.58
CA ALA A 86 -5.25 4.67 2.85
C ALA A 86 -5.27 4.23 1.37
N PHE A 87 -4.09 4.14 0.75
CA PHE A 87 -3.95 3.64 -0.61
C PHE A 87 -4.32 2.16 -0.73
N CYS A 88 -3.84 1.32 0.18
CA CYS A 88 -4.17 -0.11 0.22
C CYS A 88 -5.66 -0.36 0.48
N GLN A 89 -6.26 0.37 1.41
CA GLN A 89 -7.69 0.26 1.71
C GLN A 89 -8.55 0.73 0.53
N MET A 90 -8.15 1.79 -0.18
CA MET A 90 -8.81 2.21 -1.42
C MET A 90 -8.76 1.11 -2.50
N LEU A 91 -7.65 0.34 -2.56
CA LEU A 91 -7.52 -0.78 -3.49
C LEU A 91 -8.32 -2.03 -3.09
N ALA A 92 -8.97 -2.07 -1.92
CA ALA A 92 -9.59 -3.29 -1.40
C ALA A 92 -10.54 -3.98 -2.40
N PRO A 93 -11.46 -3.28 -3.09
CA PRO A 93 -12.34 -3.92 -4.07
C PRO A 93 -11.57 -4.50 -5.26
N ALA A 94 -10.57 -3.78 -5.76
CA ALA A 94 -9.75 -4.22 -6.88
C ALA A 94 -8.88 -5.44 -6.50
N LEU A 95 -8.37 -5.49 -5.27
CA LEU A 95 -7.63 -6.61 -4.71
C LEU A 95 -8.52 -7.85 -4.60
N ALA A 96 -9.74 -7.71 -4.04
CA ALA A 96 -10.67 -8.82 -3.93
C ALA A 96 -11.04 -9.42 -5.29
N LEU A 97 -11.42 -8.58 -6.25
CA LEU A 97 -11.78 -9.04 -7.59
C LEU A 97 -10.58 -9.60 -8.35
N ALA A 98 -9.36 -9.12 -8.09
CA ALA A 98 -8.14 -9.72 -8.65
C ALA A 98 -7.85 -11.09 -8.03
N ALA A 99 -8.03 -11.26 -6.72
CA ALA A 99 -7.85 -12.54 -6.04
C ALA A 99 -8.84 -13.60 -6.51
N LEU A 100 -10.12 -13.25 -6.65
CA LEU A 100 -11.13 -14.15 -7.20
C LEU A 100 -10.80 -14.60 -8.62
N ARG A 101 -10.42 -13.65 -9.50
CA ARG A 101 -10.00 -13.96 -10.87
C ARG A 101 -8.75 -14.84 -10.92
N CYS A 102 -7.79 -14.62 -10.02
CA CYS A 102 -6.58 -15.46 -9.94
C CYS A 102 -6.88 -16.92 -9.58
N ARG A 103 -8.04 -17.19 -8.98
CA ARG A 103 -8.53 -18.54 -8.63
C ARG A 103 -9.61 -19.08 -9.57
N ASP A 104 -9.84 -18.44 -10.72
CA ASP A 104 -10.96 -18.77 -11.62
C ASP A 104 -12.35 -18.75 -10.92
N ARG A 105 -12.48 -17.97 -9.83
CA ARG A 105 -13.75 -17.75 -9.13
C ARG A 105 -14.48 -16.56 -9.75
N LYS A 106 -15.73 -16.79 -10.13
CA LYS A 106 -16.63 -15.71 -10.58
C LYS A 106 -17.14 -14.92 -9.37
N PRO A 107 -17.05 -13.58 -9.36
CA PRO A 107 -17.55 -12.75 -8.25
C PRO A 107 -18.98 -13.09 -7.83
N GLU A 108 -19.88 -13.32 -8.79
CA GLU A 108 -21.29 -13.64 -8.57
C GLU A 108 -21.53 -15.02 -7.92
N ARG A 109 -20.44 -15.74 -7.60
CA ARG A 109 -20.44 -17.04 -6.91
C ARG A 109 -19.55 -17.06 -5.67
N ALA A 110 -18.88 -15.95 -5.35
CA ALA A 110 -17.86 -15.89 -4.31
C ALA A 110 -18.34 -15.14 -3.07
N ALA A 111 -17.70 -15.46 -1.94
CA ALA A 111 -17.88 -14.79 -0.67
C ALA A 111 -16.69 -13.87 -0.36
N VAL A 112 -16.97 -12.63 0.04
CA VAL A 112 -15.95 -11.67 0.48
C VAL A 112 -16.25 -11.18 1.89
N LEU A 113 -15.25 -11.29 2.77
CA LEU A 113 -15.29 -10.80 4.15
C LEU A 113 -14.55 -9.47 4.27
N LEU A 114 -15.23 -8.47 4.82
CA LEU A 114 -14.64 -7.22 5.28
C LEU A 114 -14.54 -7.28 6.80
N SER A 115 -13.32 -7.20 7.34
CA SER A 115 -13.09 -7.31 8.78
C SER A 115 -12.35 -6.09 9.32
N GLY A 116 -12.72 -5.63 10.50
CA GLY A 116 -12.09 -4.52 11.20
C GLY A 116 -12.65 -4.36 12.61
N PRO A 117 -12.04 -3.51 13.46
CA PRO A 117 -12.56 -3.25 14.80
C PRO A 117 -13.87 -2.43 14.78
N GLU A 118 -14.06 -1.60 13.76
CA GLU A 118 -15.18 -0.67 13.57
C GLU A 118 -15.38 -0.39 12.07
N VAL A 119 -16.50 0.24 11.69
CA VAL A 119 -16.79 0.58 10.29
C VAL A 119 -16.06 1.87 9.91
N SER A 120 -14.83 1.71 9.43
CA SER A 120 -14.08 2.84 8.88
C SER A 120 -14.70 3.36 7.57
N PRO A 121 -14.45 4.62 7.17
CA PRO A 121 -14.89 5.14 5.89
C PRO A 121 -14.41 4.29 4.70
N ALA A 122 -13.21 3.72 4.78
CA ALA A 122 -12.68 2.88 3.72
C ALA A 122 -13.36 1.51 3.67
N LEU A 123 -13.68 0.91 4.83
CA LEU A 123 -14.45 -0.33 4.93
C LEU A 123 -15.84 -0.12 4.33
N PHE A 124 -16.53 0.96 4.71
CA PHE A 124 -17.83 1.34 4.17
C PHE A 124 -17.79 1.42 2.64
N ARG A 125 -16.82 2.16 2.08
CA ARG A 125 -16.66 2.33 0.63
C ARG A 125 -16.37 1.00 -0.08
N ALA A 126 -15.57 0.13 0.54
CA ALA A 126 -15.32 -1.19 -0.02
C ALA A 126 -16.59 -2.05 -0.02
N ALA A 127 -17.39 -2.00 1.05
CA ALA A 127 -18.66 -2.70 1.16
C ALA A 127 -19.65 -2.24 0.08
N GLU A 128 -19.83 -0.93 -0.05
CA GLU A 128 -20.68 -0.29 -1.08
C GLU A 128 -20.27 -0.73 -2.49
N GLN A 129 -18.97 -0.77 -2.81
CA GLN A 129 -18.50 -1.19 -4.13
C GLN A 129 -18.67 -2.70 -4.37
N LEU A 130 -18.43 -3.53 -3.36
CA LEU A 130 -18.43 -4.98 -3.52
C LEU A 130 -19.82 -5.60 -3.42
N CYS A 131 -20.76 -5.00 -2.70
CA CYS A 131 -22.07 -5.60 -2.38
C CYS A 131 -22.91 -5.96 -3.61
N SER A 132 -22.68 -5.29 -4.75
CA SER A 132 -23.34 -5.56 -6.04
C SER A 132 -22.53 -6.47 -6.97
N GLN A 133 -21.27 -6.75 -6.64
CA GLN A 133 -20.36 -7.51 -7.49
C GLN A 133 -20.18 -8.95 -7.02
N VAL A 134 -20.33 -9.21 -5.72
CA VAL A 134 -20.10 -10.53 -5.12
C VAL A 134 -21.41 -11.22 -4.75
N ARG A 135 -21.40 -12.55 -4.67
CA ARG A 135 -22.58 -13.30 -4.25
C ARG A 135 -22.93 -13.03 -2.80
N ASP A 136 -21.93 -13.16 -1.93
CA ASP A 136 -22.10 -13.08 -0.49
C ASP A 136 -21.08 -12.09 0.07
N LEU A 137 -21.56 -11.04 0.72
CA LEU A 137 -20.71 -10.08 1.43
C LEU A 137 -20.84 -10.35 2.93
N VAL A 138 -19.73 -10.32 3.65
CA VAL A 138 -19.71 -10.45 5.11
C VAL A 138 -19.04 -9.20 5.68
N VAL A 139 -19.67 -8.60 6.70
CA VAL A 139 -19.13 -7.45 7.41
C VAL A 139 -18.92 -7.85 8.87
N ASP A 140 -17.67 -7.90 9.30
CA ASP A 140 -17.24 -8.24 10.65
C ASP A 140 -16.56 -7.01 11.28
N ALA A 141 -17.39 -6.15 11.87
CA ALA A 141 -16.96 -4.87 12.45
C ALA A 141 -17.81 -4.47 13.68
N GLY A 142 -18.18 -5.45 14.50
CA GLY A 142 -19.05 -5.23 15.66
C GLY A 142 -20.47 -4.75 15.29
N GLU A 143 -21.09 -3.98 16.20
CA GLU A 143 -22.46 -3.47 16.04
C GLU A 143 -22.60 -2.57 14.79
N GLU A 144 -21.63 -1.70 14.52
CA GLU A 144 -21.62 -0.85 13.32
C GLU A 144 -21.61 -1.69 12.03
N GLY A 145 -20.95 -2.85 12.06
CA GLY A 145 -20.95 -3.80 10.94
C GLY A 145 -22.33 -4.37 10.64
N GLU A 146 -23.13 -4.63 11.68
CA GLU A 146 -24.52 -5.08 11.52
C GLU A 146 -25.42 -3.98 10.96
N GLU A 147 -25.25 -2.74 11.43
CA GLU A 147 -25.95 -1.57 10.89
C GLU A 147 -25.62 -1.36 9.40
N LEU A 148 -24.34 -1.41 9.05
CA LEU A 148 -23.89 -1.36 7.66
C LEU A 148 -24.50 -2.49 6.83
N ALA A 149 -24.51 -3.72 7.35
CA ALA A 149 -25.11 -4.86 6.68
C ALA A 149 -26.62 -4.67 6.45
N ALA A 150 -27.35 -4.11 7.43
CA ALA A 150 -28.77 -3.81 7.29
C ALA A 150 -29.01 -2.72 6.23
N TRP A 151 -28.21 -1.65 6.23
CA TRP A 151 -28.29 -0.60 5.22
C TRP A 151 -28.00 -1.14 3.81
N LEU A 152 -26.96 -1.96 3.63
CA LEU A 152 -26.62 -2.55 2.32
C LEU A 152 -27.73 -3.46 1.78
N ARG A 153 -28.42 -4.21 2.66
CA ARG A 153 -29.59 -5.02 2.28
C ARG A 153 -30.75 -4.13 1.85
N ALA A 154 -31.01 -3.03 2.56
CA ALA A 154 -32.10 -2.12 2.27
C ALA A 154 -31.87 -1.31 0.98
N GLU A 155 -30.66 -0.79 0.80
CA GLU A 155 -30.31 0.11 -0.30
C GLU A 155 -30.02 -0.65 -1.61
N PHE A 156 -29.29 -1.76 -1.54
CA PHE A 156 -28.80 -2.46 -2.73
C PHE A 156 -29.42 -3.85 -2.94
N GLY A 157 -30.25 -4.34 -2.00
CA GLY A 157 -30.74 -5.72 -2.02
C GLY A 157 -29.60 -6.75 -1.87
N ALA A 158 -28.45 -6.33 -1.33
CA ALA A 158 -27.25 -7.16 -1.28
C ALA A 158 -27.42 -8.35 -0.34
N ALA A 159 -26.88 -9.51 -0.72
CA ALA A 159 -26.84 -10.69 0.15
C ALA A 159 -25.70 -10.56 1.18
N VAL A 160 -25.92 -9.73 2.20
CA VAL A 160 -24.99 -9.58 3.32
C VAL A 160 -25.26 -10.66 4.37
N ARG A 161 -24.26 -11.47 4.68
CA ARG A 161 -24.35 -12.58 5.65
C ARG A 161 -23.70 -12.22 6.99
N PRO A 162 -24.14 -12.85 8.09
CA PRO A 162 -23.48 -12.68 9.37
C PRO A 162 -22.11 -13.40 9.38
N PRO A 163 -21.15 -12.93 10.20
CA PRO A 163 -19.75 -13.36 10.17
C PRO A 163 -19.50 -14.81 10.62
N ASP A 164 -20.41 -15.39 11.39
CA ASP A 164 -20.32 -16.75 11.94
C ASP A 164 -20.65 -17.88 10.93
N ARG A 165 -21.00 -17.55 9.68
CA ARG A 165 -21.67 -18.50 8.76
C ARG A 165 -20.97 -18.77 7.43
N VAL A 166 -19.80 -18.19 7.14
CA VAL A 166 -19.23 -18.24 5.78
C VAL A 166 -17.71 -18.40 5.80
N GLU A 167 -17.22 -19.42 5.08
CA GLU A 167 -15.83 -19.47 4.63
C GLU A 167 -15.66 -18.47 3.48
N ALA A 168 -14.89 -17.41 3.69
CA ALA A 168 -14.67 -16.39 2.68
C ALA A 168 -13.58 -16.82 1.68
N ASP A 169 -13.87 -16.68 0.37
CA ASP A 169 -12.85 -16.83 -0.68
C ASP A 169 -11.78 -15.72 -0.56
N VAL A 170 -12.19 -14.53 -0.11
CA VAL A 170 -11.30 -13.38 0.13
C VAL A 170 -11.69 -12.65 1.40
N THR A 171 -10.69 -12.32 2.21
CA THR A 171 -10.80 -11.52 3.43
C THR A 171 -9.99 -10.23 3.28
N LEU A 172 -10.63 -9.10 3.52
CA LEU A 172 -10.06 -7.75 3.50
C LEU A 172 -10.06 -7.18 4.92
N CYS A 173 -8.90 -7.10 5.56
CA CYS A 173 -8.77 -6.57 6.91
C CYS A 173 -8.44 -5.06 6.86
N PHE A 174 -9.31 -4.23 7.43
CA PHE A 174 -9.16 -2.77 7.58
C PHE A 174 -8.57 -2.36 8.94
N GLY A 175 -8.34 -3.33 9.83
CA GLY A 175 -7.69 -3.14 11.12
C GLY A 175 -7.30 -4.49 11.74
N PRO A 176 -6.74 -4.50 12.96
CA PRO A 176 -6.35 -5.72 13.66
C PRO A 176 -7.52 -6.70 13.74
N SER A 177 -7.34 -7.87 13.12
CA SER A 177 -8.36 -8.91 13.08
C SER A 177 -7.73 -10.31 12.95
N ALA A 178 -8.38 -11.28 13.61
CA ALA A 178 -8.10 -12.71 13.51
C ALA A 178 -8.81 -13.37 12.32
N ALA A 179 -9.51 -12.60 11.48
CA ALA A 179 -10.24 -13.11 10.33
C ALA A 179 -9.33 -13.91 9.38
N GLU A 180 -9.83 -15.08 8.99
CA GLU A 180 -9.19 -16.02 8.06
C GLU A 180 -9.96 -16.07 6.73
N GLY A 181 -9.43 -16.80 5.76
CA GLY A 181 -10.01 -16.99 4.43
C GLY A 181 -9.00 -17.59 3.47
N GLU A 182 -9.43 -17.96 2.26
CA GLU A 182 -8.49 -18.53 1.27
C GLU A 182 -7.44 -17.50 0.82
N THR A 183 -7.77 -16.21 0.81
CA THR A 183 -6.81 -15.11 0.67
C THR A 183 -7.13 -13.96 1.57
N VAL A 184 -6.13 -13.60 2.37
CA VAL A 184 -6.25 -12.55 3.36
C VAL A 184 -5.37 -11.38 2.94
N PHE A 185 -5.99 -10.21 2.77
CA PHE A 185 -5.30 -8.95 2.58
C PHE A 185 -5.33 -8.17 3.90
N ARG A 186 -4.17 -7.80 4.42
CA ARG A 186 -4.06 -6.94 5.62
C ARG A 186 -3.76 -5.53 5.16
N LEU A 187 -4.80 -4.71 5.05
CA LEU A 187 -4.74 -3.39 4.43
C LEU A 187 -4.44 -2.27 5.43
N TYR A 188 -3.97 -2.61 6.63
CA TYR A 188 -3.71 -1.70 7.74
C TYR A 188 -2.27 -1.81 8.23
N GLY A 189 -1.83 -0.78 8.95
CA GLY A 189 -0.52 -0.73 9.57
C GLY A 189 0.60 -0.25 8.62
N PRO A 190 1.84 -0.17 9.13
CA PRO A 190 2.96 0.40 8.40
C PRO A 190 3.46 -0.47 7.25
N ILE A 191 3.16 -1.77 7.29
CA ILE A 191 3.54 -2.75 6.27
C ILE A 191 2.29 -3.58 5.94
N PRO A 192 1.43 -3.09 5.03
CA PRO A 192 0.28 -3.85 4.57
C PRO A 192 0.70 -5.14 3.86
N ASP A 193 -0.05 -6.22 4.07
CA ASP A 193 0.14 -7.49 3.37
C ASP A 193 -0.86 -7.60 2.23
N LEU A 194 -0.34 -7.60 1.00
CA LEU A 194 -1.14 -7.72 -0.21
C LEU A 194 -1.20 -9.15 -0.77
N ALA A 195 -0.85 -10.17 0.02
CA ALA A 195 -0.87 -11.58 -0.38
C ALA A 195 -0.10 -11.86 -1.69
N GLY A 196 1.00 -11.13 -1.90
CA GLY A 196 1.82 -11.20 -3.13
C GLY A 196 1.24 -10.49 -4.36
N PHE A 197 0.05 -9.87 -4.26
CA PHE A 197 -0.48 -9.02 -5.32
C PHE A 197 0.27 -7.69 -5.39
N LEU A 198 0.42 -7.18 -6.61
CA LEU A 198 1.19 -5.97 -6.87
C LEU A 198 0.32 -4.89 -7.52
N PRO A 199 0.06 -3.76 -6.84
CA PRO A 199 -0.57 -2.60 -7.46
C PRO A 199 0.29 -2.06 -8.60
N ALA A 200 -0.33 -1.61 -9.68
CA ALA A 200 0.38 -1.15 -10.87
C ALA A 200 -0.36 0.00 -11.56
N ILE A 201 0.37 0.78 -12.35
CA ILE A 201 -0.23 1.77 -13.25
C ILE A 201 -0.34 1.13 -14.62
N ARG A 202 -1.54 1.17 -15.20
CA ARG A 202 -1.81 0.63 -16.53
C ARG A 202 -0.91 1.29 -17.57
N GLY A 203 -0.19 0.46 -18.33
CA GLY A 203 0.63 0.90 -19.47
C GLY A 203 1.82 1.80 -19.12
N LYS A 204 2.23 1.88 -17.85
CA LYS A 204 3.40 2.67 -17.42
C LYS A 204 4.35 1.86 -16.56
N THR A 205 5.64 2.00 -16.82
CA THR A 205 6.71 1.50 -15.96
C THR A 205 7.01 2.51 -14.85
N LEU A 206 7.23 1.99 -13.64
CA LEU A 206 7.65 2.81 -12.51
C LEU A 206 9.17 2.95 -12.51
N PRO A 207 9.71 4.06 -11.99
CA PRO A 207 11.15 4.20 -11.75
C PRO A 207 11.70 3.01 -10.97
N SER A 208 12.77 2.40 -11.50
CA SER A 208 13.47 1.32 -10.82
C SER A 208 14.14 1.80 -9.54
N GLY A 209 14.27 0.92 -8.55
CA GLY A 209 15.03 1.19 -7.32
C GLY A 209 14.28 1.96 -6.24
N LEU A 210 13.00 2.28 -6.45
CA LEU A 210 12.09 2.77 -5.40
C LEU A 210 11.12 1.67 -5.00
N ASP A 211 10.75 1.67 -3.72
CA ASP A 211 9.66 0.87 -3.21
C ASP A 211 8.36 1.28 -3.89
N ARG A 212 7.72 0.28 -4.47
CA ARG A 212 6.56 0.42 -5.32
C ARG A 212 5.35 0.92 -4.56
N LEU A 213 5.11 0.39 -3.37
CA LEU A 213 3.87 0.67 -2.63
C LEU A 213 3.86 2.11 -2.09
N PRO A 214 4.91 2.60 -1.39
CA PRO A 214 5.01 4.01 -0.99
C PRO A 214 5.01 4.98 -2.18
N LEU A 215 5.62 4.60 -3.32
CA LEU A 215 5.60 5.42 -4.52
C LEU A 215 4.19 5.60 -5.09
N LEU A 216 3.43 4.51 -5.23
CA LEU A 216 2.07 4.57 -5.75
C LEU A 216 1.12 5.29 -4.79
N ALA A 217 1.27 5.06 -3.48
CA ALA A 217 0.51 5.78 -2.46
C ALA A 217 0.72 7.30 -2.57
N LEU A 218 1.98 7.74 -2.70
CA LEU A 218 2.30 9.16 -2.88
C LEU A 218 1.69 9.73 -4.17
N LEU A 219 1.80 9.03 -5.29
CA LEU A 219 1.25 9.50 -6.57
C LEU A 219 -0.27 9.63 -6.50
N TRP A 220 -0.94 8.70 -5.80
CA TRP A 220 -2.38 8.74 -5.61
C TRP A 220 -2.79 9.89 -4.68
N GLU A 221 -2.12 10.04 -3.52
CA GLU A 221 -2.38 11.11 -2.56
C GLU A 221 -2.24 12.51 -3.21
N GLU A 222 -1.23 12.69 -4.06
CA GLU A 222 -0.96 13.95 -4.76
C GLU A 222 -1.80 14.10 -6.06
N GLY A 223 -2.76 13.20 -6.31
CA GLY A 223 -3.67 13.27 -7.47
C GLY A 223 -2.99 13.08 -8.83
N ARG A 224 -1.81 12.45 -8.87
CA ARG A 224 -1.08 12.14 -10.12
C ARG A 224 -1.57 10.88 -10.80
N ILE A 225 -2.16 9.97 -10.02
CA ILE A 225 -2.85 8.79 -10.52
C ILE A 225 -4.22 8.63 -9.87
N GLY A 226 -5.22 8.27 -10.66
CA GLY A 226 -6.55 7.90 -10.19
C GLY A 226 -6.74 6.38 -10.08
N GLN A 227 -7.85 5.96 -9.47
CA GLN A 227 -8.20 4.55 -9.29
C GLN A 227 -8.38 3.82 -10.63
N GLU A 228 -8.88 4.52 -11.65
CA GLU A 228 -9.09 4.03 -13.01
C GLU A 228 -7.79 3.70 -13.75
N GLN A 229 -6.70 4.38 -13.39
CA GLN A 229 -5.37 4.14 -13.94
C GLN A 229 -4.65 2.99 -13.26
N LEU A 230 -5.17 2.53 -12.11
CA LEU A 230 -4.60 1.44 -11.35
C LEU A 230 -5.10 0.09 -11.84
N ASN A 231 -4.25 -0.91 -11.68
CA ASN A 231 -4.59 -2.32 -11.77
C ASN A 231 -3.83 -3.11 -10.71
N VAL A 232 -4.34 -4.29 -10.38
CA VAL A 232 -3.69 -5.21 -9.46
C VAL A 232 -3.20 -6.41 -10.27
N LEU A 233 -1.91 -6.70 -10.16
CA LEU A 233 -1.27 -7.83 -10.81
C LEU A 233 -1.25 -9.03 -9.86
N PRO A 234 -1.51 -10.26 -10.34
CA PRO A 234 -1.49 -11.45 -9.51
C PRO A 234 -0.06 -11.78 -9.03
N PRO A 235 0.05 -12.60 -7.97
CA PRO A 235 1.33 -13.14 -7.52
C PRO A 235 2.10 -13.78 -8.68
N ASN A 236 3.43 -13.63 -8.67
CA ASN A 236 4.34 -14.12 -9.72
C ASN A 236 4.28 -13.40 -11.08
N THR A 237 3.56 -12.29 -11.20
CA THR A 237 3.66 -11.45 -12.40
C THR A 237 5.06 -10.87 -12.52
N LYS A 238 5.82 -11.29 -13.54
CA LYS A 238 7.10 -10.64 -13.88
C LYS A 238 6.79 -9.22 -14.35
N LEU A 239 7.13 -8.23 -13.51
CA LEU A 239 7.19 -6.85 -13.95
C LEU A 239 8.26 -6.76 -15.04
N LEU A 240 7.89 -6.30 -16.24
CA LEU A 240 8.86 -5.93 -17.27
C LEU A 240 9.69 -4.79 -16.67
N THR A 241 10.90 -5.12 -16.22
CA THR A 241 11.94 -4.21 -15.73
C THR A 241 12.46 -3.33 -16.85
#